data_AF-A0AA36JL63-F1
#
_entry.id   AF-A0AA36JL63-F1
#
_cell.length_a   1.000
_cell.length_b   1.000
_cell.length_c   1.000
_cell.angle_alpha   90.00
_cell.angle_beta   90.00
_cell.angle_gamma   90.00
#
_symmetry.space_group_name_H-M   'P 1'
#
loop_
_entity.id
_entity.type
_entity.pdbx_description
1 polymer ?
#
loop_
_entity_poly.entity_id
_entity_poly.type
_entity_poly.pdbx_seq_one_letter_code
_entity_poly.pdbx_strand_id
1 'polypeptide(L)'
;MRGPENEPIFCMKSQAPMPMCLASESSNGPRRSSASSRSTPSQRTRHTSRLQVEGHEGVVNVFQQLEDIIQELSGNKREDDDVKYQIAGRSWMDLKTGFSKIQKALQQDIKDGNASSKMRGVVMDLEEGKKFIEYLLQEKYDVNDFMRYIDRAVQSRWVHYRYLEETASRNNQILKSRESYLNNLKETLQEVCKASMDCACPSRITMAAAQRSEKIAILRLRRIKQRIRKTKPTPGQKVLDLMGNDEDRDKTKLQELKESVIPTQTFSVGQLESKGVVVRMHEKLAPKTRKHLNFTFSMTGEGFNVQVFLKTTLLKEFGISRQQMEDLEVPSPATATSRNIETGADER
;
A
#
# COMPACT_ATOMS: atom_id res chain seq x y z
N MET A 1 5.34 -10.86 -15.33
CA MET A 1 6.52 -9.98 -15.14
C MET A 1 6.01 -8.59 -14.73
N ARG A 2 6.74 -7.81 -13.92
CA ARG A 2 6.32 -6.44 -13.55
C ARG A 2 6.71 -5.48 -14.66
N GLY A 3 5.82 -4.56 -15.04
CA GLY A 3 6.09 -3.55 -16.07
C GLY A 3 7.15 -2.54 -15.63
N PRO A 4 7.78 -1.82 -16.58
CA PRO A 4 8.91 -0.90 -16.33
C PRO A 4 8.57 0.25 -15.36
N GLU A 5 7.28 0.56 -15.23
CA GLU A 5 6.71 1.58 -14.33
C GLU A 5 6.97 1.30 -12.84
N ASN A 6 7.29 0.04 -12.50
CA ASN A 6 7.63 -0.43 -11.16
C ASN A 6 9.15 -0.61 -10.94
N GLU A 7 10.01 -0.21 -11.88
CA GLU A 7 11.45 -0.20 -11.63
C GLU A 7 11.80 0.85 -10.56
N PRO A 8 12.62 0.49 -9.54
CA PRO A 8 12.99 1.40 -8.48
C PRO A 8 14.07 2.40 -8.97
N ILE A 9 13.77 3.69 -8.86
CA ILE A 9 14.72 4.77 -9.10
C ILE A 9 15.13 5.41 -7.77
N PHE A 10 16.23 6.16 -7.74
CA PHE A 10 16.62 6.94 -6.56
C PHE A 10 16.07 8.37 -6.65
N CYS A 11 15.40 8.82 -5.58
CA CYS A 11 14.95 10.21 -5.46
C CYS A 11 16.14 11.17 -5.47
N MET A 12 16.18 12.12 -6.41
CA MET A 12 17.27 13.12 -6.49
C MET A 12 17.44 13.97 -5.22
N LYS A 13 16.38 14.15 -4.40
CA LYS A 13 16.42 14.97 -3.18
C LYS A 13 16.82 14.19 -1.93
N SER A 14 16.37 12.95 -1.77
CA SER A 14 16.58 12.16 -0.54
C SER A 14 17.51 10.96 -0.71
N GLN A 15 17.87 10.62 -1.96
CA GLN A 15 18.57 9.39 -2.36
C GLN A 15 17.91 8.10 -1.84
N ALA A 16 16.61 8.15 -1.49
CA ALA A 16 15.82 6.97 -1.16
C ALA A 16 15.32 6.28 -2.45
N PRO A 17 15.26 4.93 -2.48
CA PRO A 17 14.64 4.20 -3.58
C PRO A 17 13.12 4.43 -3.59
N MET A 18 12.56 4.68 -4.78
CA MET A 18 11.14 4.96 -5.00
C MET A 18 10.66 4.37 -6.35
N PRO A 19 9.37 4.00 -6.49
CA PRO A 19 8.80 3.63 -7.78
C PRO A 19 8.89 4.76 -8.81
N MET A 20 9.17 4.42 -10.07
CA MET A 20 9.27 5.38 -11.17
C MET A 20 7.98 6.21 -11.36
N CYS A 21 6.80 5.62 -11.11
CA CYS A 21 5.51 6.32 -11.19
C CYS A 21 5.31 7.48 -10.18
N LEU A 22 6.19 7.61 -9.18
CA LEU A 22 6.19 8.73 -8.22
C LEU A 22 7.22 9.82 -8.56
N ALA A 23 7.98 9.66 -9.65
CA ALA A 23 9.00 10.60 -10.09
C ALA A 23 8.36 11.84 -10.76
N SER A 24 8.85 13.04 -10.45
CA SER A 24 8.43 14.25 -11.18
C SER A 24 9.00 14.27 -12.59
N GLU A 25 8.21 14.66 -13.59
CA GLU A 25 8.57 14.61 -15.03
C GLU A 25 9.91 15.29 -15.38
N SER A 26 10.32 16.30 -14.61
CA SER A 26 11.64 16.97 -14.72
C SER A 26 12.85 16.07 -14.41
N SER A 27 12.63 14.84 -13.95
CA SER A 27 13.67 13.84 -13.73
C SER A 27 13.96 12.96 -14.96
N ASN A 28 13.17 13.08 -16.04
CA ASN A 28 13.37 12.37 -17.31
C ASN A 28 14.49 12.99 -18.16
N GLY A 29 15.67 13.20 -17.56
CA GLY A 29 16.90 13.48 -18.28
C GLY A 29 17.29 12.30 -19.20
N PRO A 30 18.10 12.53 -20.24
CA PRO A 30 18.33 11.54 -21.28
C PRO A 30 18.90 10.24 -20.71
N ARG A 31 18.31 9.11 -21.13
CA ARG A 31 18.70 7.73 -20.78
C ARG A 31 20.22 7.55 -20.86
N ARG A 32 20.92 7.69 -19.73
CA ARG A 32 22.27 7.15 -19.57
C ARG A 32 22.12 5.64 -19.44
N SER A 33 22.53 4.98 -20.52
CA SER A 33 22.59 3.55 -20.76
C SER A 33 22.77 2.74 -19.48
N SER A 34 21.77 1.90 -19.17
CA SER A 34 21.91 0.59 -18.51
C SER A 34 23.20 0.38 -17.71
N ALA A 35 23.43 1.21 -16.70
CA ALA A 35 24.34 0.87 -15.62
C ALA A 35 23.63 -0.21 -14.82
N SER A 36 23.82 -1.46 -15.26
CA SER A 36 23.61 -2.64 -14.43
C SER A 36 24.04 -2.31 -13.01
N SER A 37 23.19 -2.65 -12.04
CA SER A 37 23.54 -2.62 -10.63
C SER A 37 24.59 -3.69 -10.32
N ARG A 38 25.79 -3.49 -10.87
CA ARG A 38 26.99 -3.56 -10.03
C ARG A 38 26.67 -2.69 -8.83
N SER A 39 26.30 -3.36 -7.75
CA SER A 39 26.76 -2.97 -6.43
C SER A 39 28.12 -2.32 -6.61
N THR A 40 28.22 -1.05 -6.19
CA THR A 40 29.53 -0.41 -6.07
C THR A 40 30.42 -1.43 -5.39
N PRO A 41 31.58 -1.80 -5.97
CA PRO A 41 32.48 -2.70 -5.28
C PRO A 41 32.83 -1.98 -3.99
N SER A 42 32.22 -2.42 -2.88
CA SER A 42 32.51 -1.90 -1.54
C SER A 42 34.01 -1.82 -1.47
N GLN A 43 34.53 -0.59 -1.29
CA GLN A 43 35.90 -0.22 -1.65
C GLN A 43 36.81 -1.39 -1.34
N ARG A 44 37.40 -2.00 -2.39
CA ARG A 44 38.18 -3.25 -2.25
C ARG A 44 39.29 -3.01 -1.24
N THR A 45 39.00 -3.29 0.02
CA THR A 45 39.92 -3.27 1.12
C THR A 45 40.91 -4.37 0.79
N ARG A 46 42.13 -3.96 0.42
CA ARG A 46 43.29 -4.83 0.19
C ARG A 46 43.79 -5.51 1.49
N HIS A 47 42.86 -5.72 2.43
CA HIS A 47 43.00 -6.28 3.78
C HIS A 47 41.90 -7.31 4.07
N THR A 48 41.14 -7.75 3.07
CA THR A 48 40.35 -8.99 3.22
C THR A 48 41.29 -10.15 2.98
N SER A 49 41.55 -10.95 4.02
CA SER A 49 42.37 -12.17 3.99
C SER A 49 41.64 -13.27 3.22
N ARG A 50 41.49 -13.02 1.92
CA ARG A 50 40.90 -13.85 0.88
C ARG A 50 41.93 -14.87 0.46
N LEU A 51 41.89 -16.04 1.09
CA LEU A 51 42.92 -17.07 1.03
C LEU A 51 42.29 -18.40 0.62
N GLN A 52 43.05 -19.22 -0.09
CA GLN A 52 42.62 -20.56 -0.51
C GLN A 52 43.09 -21.54 0.57
N VAL A 53 42.14 -21.99 1.40
CA VAL A 53 42.42 -22.85 2.56
C VAL A 53 42.25 -24.31 2.14
N GLU A 54 43.19 -25.18 2.49
CA GLU A 54 43.09 -26.61 2.21
C GLU A 54 41.81 -27.20 2.83
N GLY A 55 41.03 -27.90 2.01
CA GLY A 55 39.72 -28.46 2.41
C GLY A 55 38.50 -27.60 2.08
N HIS A 56 38.66 -26.36 1.62
CA HIS A 56 37.55 -25.53 1.13
C HIS A 56 37.57 -25.33 -0.39
N GLU A 57 36.41 -25.46 -1.03
CA GLU A 57 36.24 -25.09 -2.43
C GLU A 57 36.22 -23.56 -2.60
N GLY A 58 37.38 -22.98 -2.88
CA GLY A 58 37.52 -21.59 -3.33
C GLY A 58 38.24 -20.67 -2.34
N VAL A 59 37.95 -19.38 -2.46
CA VAL A 59 38.66 -18.31 -1.72
C VAL A 59 37.84 -17.87 -0.52
N VAL A 60 38.27 -18.29 0.68
CA VAL A 60 37.63 -18.01 1.96
C VAL A 60 38.12 -16.69 2.53
N ASN A 61 37.24 -15.88 3.11
CA ASN A 61 37.65 -14.69 3.88
C ASN A 61 37.84 -15.09 5.35
N VAL A 62 39.07 -15.47 5.71
CA VAL A 62 39.39 -16.05 7.02
C VAL A 62 39.02 -15.11 8.18
N PHE A 63 39.18 -13.80 8.00
CA PHE A 63 38.81 -12.80 9.01
C PHE A 63 37.30 -12.69 9.21
N GLN A 64 36.47 -12.93 8.19
CA GLN A 64 35.02 -12.96 8.38
C GLN A 64 34.60 -14.20 9.17
N GLN A 65 35.12 -15.37 8.82
CA GLN A 65 34.77 -16.62 9.52
C GLN A 65 35.15 -16.55 11.01
N LEU A 66 36.35 -16.04 11.32
CA LEU A 66 36.78 -15.85 12.72
C LEU A 66 35.91 -14.80 13.45
N GLU A 67 35.48 -13.73 12.77
CA GLU A 67 34.53 -12.77 13.34
C GLU A 67 33.17 -13.43 13.64
N ASP A 68 32.63 -14.20 12.69
CA ASP A 68 31.32 -14.84 12.81
C ASP A 68 31.30 -15.84 13.98
N ILE A 69 32.37 -16.64 14.12
CA ILE A 69 32.58 -17.54 15.28
C ILE A 69 32.61 -16.75 16.59
N ILE A 70 33.39 -15.66 16.68
CA ILE A 70 33.47 -14.83 17.89
C ILE A 70 32.12 -14.17 18.21
N GLN A 71 31.36 -13.77 17.18
CA GLN A 71 30.03 -13.18 17.34
C GLN A 71 29.03 -14.21 17.88
N GLU A 72 29.07 -15.47 17.40
CA GLU A 72 28.23 -16.54 17.93
C GLU A 72 28.59 -16.92 19.38
N LEU A 73 29.89 -16.98 19.71
CA LEU A 73 30.37 -17.19 21.08
C LEU A 73 29.98 -16.07 22.04
N SER A 74 29.91 -14.83 21.55
CA SER A 74 29.52 -13.67 22.37
C SER A 74 28.05 -13.70 22.76
N GLY A 75 27.21 -14.42 22.01
CA GLY A 75 25.78 -14.51 22.23
C GLY A 75 24.97 -13.41 21.55
N ASN A 76 23.65 -13.49 21.67
CA ASN A 76 22.70 -12.54 21.08
C ASN A 76 22.05 -11.74 22.23
N LYS A 77 22.13 -10.41 22.18
CA LYS A 77 21.64 -9.43 23.19
C LYS A 77 20.13 -9.45 23.54
N ARG A 78 19.39 -10.50 23.18
CA ARG A 78 17.93 -10.58 23.36
C ARG A 78 17.49 -11.37 24.59
N GLU A 79 18.37 -12.15 25.22
CA GLU A 79 17.98 -13.10 26.27
C GLU A 79 18.82 -13.00 27.56
N ASP A 80 20.10 -12.59 27.50
CA ASP A 80 20.93 -12.22 28.65
C ASP A 80 21.89 -11.07 28.27
N ASP A 81 22.24 -10.20 29.23
CA ASP A 81 23.21 -9.10 29.04
C ASP A 81 24.69 -9.56 29.14
N ASP A 82 24.92 -10.81 29.56
CA ASP A 82 26.25 -11.38 29.76
C ASP A 82 26.85 -12.04 28.51
N VAL A 83 28.15 -11.85 28.31
CA VAL A 83 28.92 -12.50 27.24
C VAL A 83 29.03 -14.00 27.52
N LYS A 84 28.37 -14.81 26.69
CA LYS A 84 28.20 -16.26 26.95
C LYS A 84 29.52 -17.02 27.11
N TYR A 85 30.54 -16.69 26.31
CA TYR A 85 31.89 -17.24 26.45
C TYR A 85 32.96 -16.14 26.32
N GLN A 86 33.68 -15.86 27.40
CA GLN A 86 34.77 -14.89 27.39
C GLN A 86 36.08 -15.50 26.91
N ILE A 87 36.73 -14.87 25.94
CA ILE A 87 38.09 -15.20 25.48
C ILE A 87 39.05 -14.16 26.06
N ALA A 88 39.97 -14.60 26.92
CA ALA A 88 40.98 -13.73 27.52
C ALA A 88 42.28 -13.75 26.71
N GLY A 89 42.74 -12.58 26.28
CA GLY A 89 44.05 -12.37 25.64
C GLY A 89 44.00 -11.42 24.44
N ARG A 90 45.11 -11.30 23.72
CA ARG A 90 45.25 -10.41 22.54
C ARG A 90 46.10 -11.01 21.40
N SER A 91 46.56 -12.25 21.54
CA SER A 91 47.34 -12.96 20.52
C SER A 91 46.54 -14.06 19.84
N TRP A 92 47.01 -14.51 18.67
CA TRP A 92 46.49 -15.71 18.01
C TRP A 92 46.50 -16.96 18.90
N MET A 93 47.53 -17.12 19.73
CA MET A 93 47.64 -18.26 20.65
C MET A 93 46.61 -18.18 21.78
N ASP A 94 46.28 -16.97 22.27
CA ASP A 94 45.21 -16.78 23.25
C ASP A 94 43.85 -17.16 22.66
N LEU A 95 43.57 -16.70 21.43
CA LEU A 95 42.32 -17.01 20.71
C LEU A 95 42.17 -18.52 20.49
N LYS A 96 43.23 -19.19 20.00
CA LYS A 96 43.27 -20.64 19.82
C LYS A 96 43.07 -21.41 21.14
N THR A 97 43.65 -20.90 22.23
CA THR A 97 43.51 -21.47 23.58
C THR A 97 42.09 -21.27 24.12
N GLY A 98 41.49 -20.10 23.89
CA GLY A 98 40.09 -19.79 24.20
C GLY A 98 39.14 -20.74 23.48
N PHE A 99 39.25 -20.86 22.15
CA PHE A 99 38.47 -21.81 21.36
C PHE A 99 38.62 -23.25 21.87
N SER A 100 39.84 -23.67 22.20
CA SER A 100 40.10 -25.01 22.75
C SER A 100 39.47 -25.25 24.14
N LYS A 101 39.42 -24.23 25.00
CA LYS A 101 38.74 -24.31 26.31
C LYS A 101 37.23 -24.39 26.15
N ILE A 102 36.65 -23.53 25.31
CA ILE A 102 35.21 -23.49 25.05
C ILE A 102 34.77 -24.80 24.40
N GLN A 103 35.48 -25.28 23.36
CA GLN A 103 35.14 -26.54 22.68
C GLN A 103 35.10 -27.72 23.66
N LYS A 104 36.05 -27.79 24.62
CA LYS A 104 36.06 -28.83 25.65
C LYS A 104 34.86 -28.75 26.60
N ALA A 105 34.46 -27.55 27.03
CA ALA A 105 33.27 -27.35 27.85
C ALA A 105 32.01 -27.79 27.10
N LEU A 106 31.82 -27.29 25.87
CA LEU A 106 30.69 -27.68 25.02
C LEU A 106 30.63 -29.18 24.75
N GLN A 107 31.78 -29.83 24.51
CA GLN A 107 31.86 -31.29 24.32
C GLN A 107 31.52 -32.08 25.60
N GLN A 108 31.76 -31.52 26.78
CA GLN A 108 31.34 -32.12 28.04
C GLN A 108 29.82 -32.00 28.20
N ASP A 109 29.25 -30.82 27.99
CA ASP A 109 27.78 -30.60 28.02
C ASP A 109 27.03 -31.48 27.01
N ILE A 110 27.65 -31.80 25.86
CA ILE A 110 27.12 -32.74 24.86
C ILE A 110 27.13 -34.19 25.38
N LYS A 111 28.19 -34.63 26.07
CA LYS A 111 28.28 -35.98 26.66
C LYS A 111 27.30 -36.16 27.80
N ASP A 112 27.08 -35.11 28.59
CA ASP A 112 26.20 -35.10 29.75
C ASP A 112 24.70 -34.97 29.36
N GLY A 113 24.39 -35.00 28.06
CA GLY A 113 23.02 -35.04 27.53
C GLY A 113 22.29 -33.69 27.50
N ASN A 114 22.92 -32.62 27.96
CA ASN A 114 22.31 -31.29 28.16
C ASN A 114 22.39 -30.38 26.92
N ALA A 115 22.96 -30.86 25.81
CA ALA A 115 23.28 -30.00 24.66
C ALA A 115 22.20 -29.92 23.57
N SER A 116 21.92 -28.69 23.15
CA SER A 116 21.09 -28.41 21.96
C SER A 116 21.82 -28.73 20.65
N SER A 117 21.07 -28.88 19.55
CA SER A 117 21.68 -29.12 18.23
C SER A 117 22.59 -27.98 17.76
N LYS A 118 22.27 -26.74 18.17
CA LYS A 118 23.10 -25.55 17.91
C LYS A 118 24.49 -25.66 18.55
N MET A 119 24.56 -26.26 19.74
CA MET A 119 25.81 -26.47 20.49
C MET A 119 26.81 -27.38 19.76
N ARG A 120 26.31 -28.34 18.96
CA ARG A 120 27.14 -29.20 18.10
C ARG A 120 27.72 -28.46 16.89
N GLY A 121 26.98 -27.50 16.31
CA GLY A 121 27.49 -26.61 15.26
C GLY A 121 28.69 -25.83 15.76
N VAL A 122 28.52 -25.07 16.84
CA VAL A 122 29.59 -24.27 17.47
C VAL A 122 30.85 -25.09 17.78
N VAL A 123 30.73 -26.37 18.15
CA VAL A 123 31.89 -27.26 18.36
C VAL A 123 32.68 -27.55 17.08
N MET A 124 32.02 -27.63 15.93
CA MET A 124 32.66 -27.74 14.61
C MET A 124 33.26 -26.41 14.17
N ASP A 125 32.52 -25.31 14.33
CA ASP A 125 32.97 -23.97 13.94
C ASP A 125 34.21 -23.53 14.75
N LEU A 126 34.28 -23.89 16.03
CA LEU A 126 35.47 -23.74 16.88
C LEU A 126 36.65 -24.60 16.41
N GLU A 127 36.40 -25.75 15.77
CA GLU A 127 37.45 -26.59 15.22
C GLU A 127 38.03 -26.01 13.94
N GLU A 128 37.16 -25.52 13.06
CA GLU A 128 37.52 -24.79 11.85
C GLU A 128 38.27 -23.49 12.20
N GLY A 129 37.78 -22.74 13.18
CA GLY A 129 38.42 -21.54 13.71
C GLY A 129 39.85 -21.76 14.20
N LYS A 130 40.15 -22.91 14.82
CA LYS A 130 41.54 -23.25 15.19
C LYS A 130 42.43 -23.51 13.97
N LYS A 131 41.92 -24.17 12.92
CA LYS A 131 42.65 -24.38 11.65
C LYS A 131 42.95 -23.05 10.96
N PHE A 132 41.97 -22.14 10.93
CA PHE A 132 42.17 -20.77 10.44
C PHE A 132 43.26 -20.01 11.21
N ILE A 133 43.32 -20.14 12.54
CA ILE A 133 44.38 -19.50 13.35
C ILE A 133 45.75 -20.15 13.09
N GLU A 134 45.82 -21.47 12.94
CA GLU A 134 47.07 -22.17 12.56
C GLU A 134 47.59 -21.70 11.20
N TYR A 135 46.70 -21.57 10.22
CA TYR A 135 47.03 -21.06 8.89
C TYR A 135 47.51 -19.59 8.92
N LEU A 136 46.82 -18.72 9.66
CA LEU A 136 47.25 -17.32 9.84
C LEU A 136 48.61 -17.18 10.54
N LEU A 137 48.94 -18.11 11.45
CA LEU A 137 50.27 -18.19 12.08
C LEU A 137 51.36 -18.64 11.10
N GLN A 138 51.06 -19.62 10.23
CA GLN A 138 51.98 -20.08 9.17
C GLN A 138 52.29 -18.97 8.16
N GLU A 139 51.24 -18.27 7.70
CA GLU A 139 51.32 -17.13 6.77
C GLU A 139 51.78 -15.81 7.44
N LYS A 140 52.09 -15.84 8.75
CA LYS A 140 52.63 -14.71 9.54
C LYS A 140 51.75 -13.45 9.53
N TYR A 141 50.42 -13.60 9.52
CA TYR A 141 49.50 -12.48 9.65
C TYR A 141 49.56 -11.88 11.07
N ASP A 142 49.63 -10.55 11.16
CA ASP A 142 49.56 -9.85 12.45
C ASP A 142 48.11 -9.89 13.00
N VAL A 143 47.98 -10.22 14.29
CA VAL A 143 46.71 -10.16 15.02
C VAL A 143 46.14 -8.74 15.04
N ASN A 144 46.99 -7.70 14.98
CA ASN A 144 46.54 -6.31 14.92
C ASN A 144 45.72 -6.00 13.66
N ASP A 145 45.99 -6.68 12.53
CA ASP A 145 45.20 -6.48 11.31
C ASP A 145 43.81 -7.12 11.41
N PHE A 146 43.68 -8.21 12.16
CA PHE A 146 42.39 -8.80 12.52
C PHE A 146 41.63 -7.94 13.54
N MET A 147 42.30 -7.38 14.54
CA MET A 147 41.68 -6.42 15.47
C MET A 147 41.14 -5.19 14.72
N ARG A 148 41.94 -4.62 13.80
CA ARG A 148 41.50 -3.53 12.90
C ARG A 148 40.34 -3.92 11.97
N TYR A 149 40.24 -5.20 11.60
CA TYR A 149 39.10 -5.71 10.83
C TYR A 149 37.83 -5.67 11.68
N ILE A 150 37.88 -6.22 12.90
CA ILE A 150 36.77 -6.21 13.86
C ILE A 150 36.35 -4.76 14.17
N ASP A 151 37.29 -3.85 14.48
CA ASP A 151 36.98 -2.45 14.78
C ASP A 151 36.21 -1.77 13.63
N ARG A 152 36.62 -2.00 12.37
CA ARG A 152 35.93 -1.48 11.18
C ARG A 152 34.54 -2.08 11.02
N ALA A 153 34.40 -3.39 11.25
CA ALA A 153 33.12 -4.08 11.15
C ALA A 153 32.14 -3.62 12.24
N VAL A 154 32.58 -3.49 13.50
CA VAL A 154 31.82 -2.92 14.61
C VAL A 154 31.40 -1.47 14.30
N GLN A 155 32.33 -0.62 13.85
CA GLN A 155 32.00 0.75 13.47
C GLN A 155 30.98 0.82 12.33
N SER A 156 31.10 -0.06 11.33
CA SER A 156 30.12 -0.17 10.23
C SER A 156 28.74 -0.62 10.72
N ARG A 157 28.68 -1.63 11.61
CA ARG A 157 27.43 -2.08 12.25
C ARG A 157 26.79 -0.93 13.06
N TRP A 158 27.57 -0.14 13.78
CA TRP A 158 27.08 0.99 14.58
C TRP A 158 26.55 2.15 13.74
N VAL A 159 27.22 2.49 12.63
CA VAL A 159 26.72 3.49 11.66
C VAL A 159 25.39 3.01 11.04
N HIS A 160 25.30 1.74 10.65
CA HIS A 160 24.07 1.16 10.13
C HIS A 160 22.94 1.14 11.18
N TYR A 161 23.25 0.79 12.44
CA TYR A 161 22.31 0.83 13.56
C TYR A 161 21.71 2.24 13.75
N ARG A 162 22.55 3.29 13.79
CA ARG A 162 22.07 4.69 13.87
C ARG A 162 21.17 5.09 12.70
N TYR A 163 21.49 4.64 11.49
CA TYR A 163 20.63 4.88 10.32
C TYR A 163 19.25 4.22 10.47
N LEU A 164 19.19 3.01 11.02
CA LEU A 164 17.92 2.32 11.31
C LEU A 164 17.11 3.05 12.40
N GLU A 165 17.75 3.52 13.47
CA GLU A 165 17.08 4.34 14.51
C GLU A 165 16.49 5.63 13.92
N GLU A 166 17.27 6.35 13.10
CA GLU A 166 16.79 7.59 12.47
C GLU A 166 15.63 7.30 11.50
N THR A 167 15.71 6.22 10.72
CA THR A 167 14.65 5.78 9.82
C THR A 167 13.37 5.42 10.57
N ALA A 168 13.48 4.72 11.70
CA ALA A 168 12.34 4.40 12.57
C ALA A 168 11.70 5.67 13.16
N SER A 169 12.53 6.62 13.62
CA SER A 169 12.07 7.93 14.13
C SER A 169 11.31 8.72 13.06
N ARG A 170 11.86 8.83 11.84
CA ARG A 170 11.20 9.48 10.70
C ARG A 170 9.89 8.79 10.30
N ASN A 171 9.84 7.45 10.30
CA ASN A 171 8.62 6.70 10.04
C ASN A 171 7.52 7.01 11.07
N ASN A 172 7.86 7.08 12.36
CA ASN A 172 6.93 7.47 13.43
C ASN A 172 6.39 8.90 13.24
N GLN A 173 7.20 9.84 12.73
CA GLN A 173 6.75 11.19 12.38
C GLN A 173 5.76 11.18 11.20
N ILE A 174 6.02 10.38 10.17
CA ILE A 174 5.11 10.21 9.01
C ILE A 174 3.77 9.64 9.46
N LEU A 175 3.77 8.62 10.34
CA LEU A 175 2.54 8.03 10.89
C LEU A 175 1.71 9.05 11.67
N LYS A 176 2.33 9.83 12.56
CA LYS A 176 1.66 10.92 13.30
C LYS A 176 1.10 12.01 12.36
N SER A 177 1.85 12.38 11.32
CA SER A 177 1.39 13.35 10.32
C SER A 177 0.17 12.83 9.53
N ARG A 178 0.19 11.55 9.14
CA ARG A 178 -0.93 10.88 8.47
C ARG A 178 -2.18 10.83 9.36
N GLU A 179 -2.03 10.49 10.63
CA GLU A 179 -3.14 10.47 11.61
C GLU A 179 -3.76 11.86 11.77
N SER A 180 -2.93 12.90 11.97
CA SER A 180 -3.40 14.29 12.03
C SER A 180 -4.14 14.70 10.75
N TYR A 181 -3.62 14.35 9.57
CA TYR A 181 -4.30 14.61 8.30
C TYR A 181 -5.66 13.91 8.20
N LEU A 182 -5.77 12.65 8.60
CA LEU A 182 -7.03 11.89 8.56
C LEU A 182 -8.08 12.47 9.54
N ASN A 183 -7.65 12.93 10.72
CA ASN A 183 -8.54 13.61 11.66
C ASN A 183 -9.05 14.95 11.09
N ASN A 184 -8.14 15.79 10.57
CA ASN A 184 -8.51 17.06 9.92
C ASN A 184 -9.44 16.84 8.70
N LEU A 185 -9.19 15.79 7.90
CA LEU A 185 -10.03 15.42 6.77
C LEU A 185 -11.44 14.99 7.23
N LYS A 186 -11.53 14.21 8.32
CA LYS A 186 -12.81 13.80 8.91
C LYS A 186 -13.62 15.00 9.39
N GLU A 187 -12.99 15.94 10.08
CA GLU A 187 -13.62 17.19 10.52
C GLU A 187 -14.08 18.03 9.32
N THR A 188 -13.21 18.24 8.33
CA THR A 188 -13.54 18.98 7.10
C THR A 188 -14.70 18.33 6.34
N LEU A 189 -14.73 17.00 6.22
CA LEU A 189 -15.84 16.27 5.60
C LEU A 189 -17.14 16.40 6.40
N GLN A 190 -17.08 16.41 7.74
CA GLN A 190 -18.27 16.68 8.56
C GLN A 190 -18.79 18.11 8.36
N GLU A 191 -17.92 19.12 8.24
CA GLU A 191 -18.31 20.49 7.89
C GLU A 191 -18.95 20.58 6.51
N VAL A 192 -18.36 19.94 5.50
CA VAL A 192 -18.90 19.89 4.12
C VAL A 192 -20.26 19.18 4.08
N CYS A 193 -20.40 18.04 4.79
CA CYS A 193 -21.68 17.33 4.89
C CYS A 193 -22.75 18.19 5.57
N LYS A 194 -22.44 18.86 6.69
CA LYS A 194 -23.36 19.80 7.36
C LYS A 194 -23.77 20.93 6.40
N ALA A 195 -22.80 21.59 5.76
CA ALA A 195 -23.06 22.68 4.80
C ALA A 195 -23.93 22.23 3.61
N SER A 196 -23.70 21.02 3.09
CA SER A 196 -24.48 20.41 2.01
C SER A 196 -25.92 20.11 2.43
N MET A 197 -26.12 19.41 3.55
CA MET A 197 -27.45 19.06 4.08
C MET A 197 -28.30 20.30 4.36
N ASP A 198 -27.70 21.31 5.00
CA ASP A 198 -28.38 22.55 5.34
C ASP A 198 -28.56 23.52 4.18
N CYS A 199 -27.82 23.32 3.07
CA CYS A 199 -27.55 24.37 2.09
C CYS A 199 -27.05 25.67 2.76
N ALA A 200 -26.26 25.53 3.82
CA ALA A 200 -25.71 26.64 4.58
C ALA A 200 -24.49 27.21 3.86
N CYS A 201 -24.45 28.54 3.70
CA CYS A 201 -23.23 29.20 3.29
C CYS A 201 -22.22 29.15 4.45
N PRO A 202 -20.96 28.71 4.22
CA PRO A 202 -19.92 28.77 5.25
C PRO A 202 -19.81 30.16 5.88
N SER A 203 -19.60 30.21 7.20
CA SER A 203 -19.50 31.45 7.98
C SER A 203 -18.45 32.41 7.39
N ARG A 204 -17.28 31.88 7.02
CA ARG A 204 -16.18 32.63 6.38
C ARG A 204 -16.60 33.37 5.11
N ILE A 205 -17.42 32.75 4.25
CA ILE A 205 -17.93 33.38 3.02
C ILE A 205 -19.00 34.42 3.37
N THR A 206 -19.87 34.12 4.34
CA THR A 206 -20.91 35.03 4.82
C THR A 206 -20.31 36.31 5.44
N MET A 207 -19.24 36.18 6.23
CA MET A 207 -18.51 37.29 6.82
C MET A 207 -17.78 38.13 5.77
N ALA A 208 -17.10 37.49 4.80
CA ALA A 208 -16.39 38.21 3.73
C ALA A 208 -17.36 39.01 2.82
N ALA A 209 -18.53 38.45 2.50
CA ALA A 209 -19.56 39.17 1.75
C ALA A 209 -20.16 40.33 2.57
N ALA A 210 -20.40 40.14 3.88
CA ALA A 210 -20.88 41.21 4.75
C ALA A 210 -19.87 42.38 4.84
N GLN A 211 -18.58 42.09 4.97
CA GLN A 211 -17.51 43.11 4.93
C GLN A 211 -17.47 43.89 3.60
N ARG A 212 -17.87 43.26 2.49
CA ARG A 212 -17.94 43.89 1.15
C ARG A 212 -19.33 44.44 0.80
N SER A 213 -20.30 44.38 1.72
CA SER A 213 -21.71 44.73 1.48
C SER A 213 -22.38 43.95 0.32
N GLU A 214 -21.89 42.75 0.00
CA GLU A 214 -22.39 41.91 -1.09
C GLU A 214 -23.54 40.98 -0.62
N LYS A 215 -24.58 40.83 -1.45
CA LYS A 215 -25.76 40.01 -1.15
C LYS A 215 -25.63 38.59 -1.70
N ILE A 216 -25.30 37.62 -0.85
CA ILE A 216 -25.16 36.22 -1.27
C ILE A 216 -26.50 35.59 -1.68
N ALA A 217 -26.64 35.23 -2.97
CA ALA A 217 -27.84 34.61 -3.51
C ALA A 217 -28.22 33.26 -2.85
N ILE A 218 -27.23 32.49 -2.37
CA ILE A 218 -27.45 31.17 -1.75
C ILE A 218 -28.31 31.26 -0.48
N LEU A 219 -28.23 32.36 0.28
CA LEU A 219 -29.04 32.58 1.48
C LEU A 219 -30.52 32.81 1.13
N ARG A 220 -30.80 33.47 0.00
CA ARG A 220 -32.15 33.63 -0.55
C ARG A 220 -32.70 32.29 -1.06
N LEU A 221 -31.87 31.52 -1.77
CA LEU A 221 -32.20 30.17 -2.23
C LEU A 221 -32.50 29.21 -1.08
N ARG A 222 -31.72 29.24 0.03
CA ARG A 222 -31.98 28.45 1.24
C ARG A 222 -33.38 28.71 1.80
N ARG A 223 -33.76 29.99 1.95
CA ARG A 223 -35.11 30.39 2.41
C ARG A 223 -36.22 29.91 1.47
N ILE A 224 -36.01 29.98 0.15
CA ILE A 224 -36.97 29.48 -0.85
C ILE A 224 -37.09 27.95 -0.75
N LYS A 225 -35.98 27.20 -0.70
CA LYS A 225 -35.95 25.73 -0.57
C LYS A 225 -36.60 25.26 0.73
N GLN A 226 -36.35 25.93 1.85
CA GLN A 226 -37.03 25.66 3.13
C GLN A 226 -38.53 25.92 3.07
N ARG A 227 -38.97 27.02 2.41
CA ARG A 227 -40.40 27.29 2.19
C ARG A 227 -41.05 26.20 1.34
N ILE A 228 -40.39 25.78 0.26
CA ILE A 228 -40.87 24.68 -0.62
C ILE A 228 -40.96 23.36 0.16
N ARG A 229 -39.97 23.02 1.00
CA ARG A 229 -40.04 21.82 1.87
C ARG A 229 -41.25 21.87 2.80
N LYS A 230 -41.59 23.04 3.37
CA LYS A 230 -42.77 23.22 4.23
C LYS A 230 -44.10 23.18 3.49
N THR A 231 -44.19 23.68 2.25
CA THR A 231 -45.46 23.76 1.52
C THR A 231 -45.73 22.58 0.59
N LYS A 232 -44.68 21.93 0.08
CA LYS A 232 -44.71 20.77 -0.83
C LYS A 232 -43.53 19.83 -0.54
N PRO A 233 -43.51 19.13 0.61
CA PRO A 233 -42.46 18.16 0.93
C PRO A 233 -42.48 17.01 -0.08
N THR A 234 -41.30 16.67 -0.62
CA THR A 234 -41.11 15.49 -1.48
C THR A 234 -41.35 14.20 -0.68
N PRO A 235 -41.68 13.06 -1.33
CA PRO A 235 -41.89 11.78 -0.63
C PRO A 235 -40.72 11.42 0.30
N GLY A 236 -39.48 11.47 -0.19
CA GLY A 236 -38.29 11.22 0.62
C GLY A 236 -38.10 12.20 1.78
N GLN A 237 -38.51 13.47 1.64
CA GLN A 237 -38.51 14.43 2.76
C GLN A 237 -39.57 14.07 3.80
N LYS A 238 -40.76 13.61 3.40
CA LYS A 238 -41.78 13.13 4.36
C LYS A 238 -41.25 11.96 5.19
N VAL A 239 -40.56 11.00 4.56
CA VAL A 239 -39.94 9.87 5.29
C VAL A 239 -38.89 10.38 6.28
N LEU A 240 -38.00 11.28 5.86
CA LEU A 240 -36.93 11.81 6.70
C LEU A 240 -37.48 12.69 7.85
N ASP A 241 -38.53 13.48 7.58
CA ASP A 241 -39.23 14.30 8.58
C ASP A 241 -40.05 13.45 9.58
N LEU A 242 -40.49 12.24 9.19
CA LEU A 242 -41.09 11.26 10.12
C LEU A 242 -40.02 10.54 10.96
N MET A 243 -38.95 10.06 10.33
CA MET A 243 -37.82 9.39 11.01
C MET A 243 -37.11 10.28 12.03
N GLY A 244 -37.17 11.61 11.88
CA GLY A 244 -36.58 12.55 12.82
C GLY A 244 -37.47 12.94 14.01
N ASN A 245 -38.73 12.49 14.06
CA ASN A 245 -39.70 12.88 15.09
C ASN A 245 -40.33 11.69 15.86
N ASP A 246 -40.31 10.48 15.30
CA ASP A 246 -40.90 9.29 15.94
C ASP A 246 -39.84 8.17 16.09
N GLU A 247 -39.34 7.95 17.32
CA GLU A 247 -38.60 6.71 17.65
C GLU A 247 -39.56 5.51 17.83
N ASP A 248 -40.86 5.75 18.10
CA ASP A 248 -41.80 4.71 18.58
C ASP A 248 -43.18 4.64 17.88
N ARG A 249 -43.43 5.35 16.76
CA ARG A 249 -44.72 5.25 16.02
C ARG A 249 -44.58 4.74 14.58
N ASP A 250 -45.41 3.73 14.28
CA ASP A 250 -45.72 3.17 12.96
C ASP A 250 -44.55 2.70 12.10
N LYS A 251 -43.82 1.69 12.59
CA LYS A 251 -42.86 0.89 11.79
C LYS A 251 -43.46 0.36 10.48
N THR A 252 -44.74 0.01 10.45
CA THR A 252 -45.49 -0.42 9.25
C THR A 252 -45.61 0.69 8.21
N LYS A 253 -46.09 1.88 8.58
CA LYS A 253 -46.16 3.03 7.65
C LYS A 253 -44.76 3.43 7.17
N LEU A 254 -43.74 3.34 8.03
CA LEU A 254 -42.36 3.62 7.65
C LEU A 254 -41.84 2.61 6.61
N GLN A 255 -42.28 1.36 6.66
CA GLN A 255 -41.88 0.31 5.72
C GLN A 255 -42.61 0.46 4.37
N GLU A 256 -43.93 0.68 4.38
CA GLU A 256 -44.71 1.06 3.18
C GLU A 256 -44.14 2.32 2.51
N LEU A 257 -43.74 3.32 3.31
CA LEU A 257 -43.10 4.54 2.80
C LEU A 257 -41.70 4.29 2.24
N LYS A 258 -40.88 3.42 2.84
CA LYS A 258 -39.58 3.02 2.27
C LYS A 258 -39.75 2.32 0.91
N GLU A 259 -40.73 1.45 0.78
CA GLU A 259 -41.11 0.80 -0.48
C GLU A 259 -41.63 1.83 -1.51
N SER A 260 -42.31 2.89 -1.06
CA SER A 260 -42.75 4.00 -1.94
C SER A 260 -41.62 4.92 -2.44
N VAL A 261 -40.46 4.94 -1.78
CA VAL A 261 -39.28 5.76 -2.17
C VAL A 261 -38.28 4.91 -2.96
N ILE A 262 -38.79 4.13 -3.92
CA ILE A 262 -37.97 3.65 -5.03
C ILE A 262 -37.56 4.87 -5.89
N PRO A 263 -36.27 5.11 -6.15
CA PRO A 263 -35.83 6.13 -7.10
C PRO A 263 -36.47 5.86 -8.46
N THR A 264 -37.36 6.76 -8.89
CA THR A 264 -38.04 6.70 -10.17
C THR A 264 -37.71 7.93 -11.01
N GLN A 265 -37.40 7.72 -12.29
CA GLN A 265 -37.17 8.81 -13.23
C GLN A 265 -37.83 8.50 -14.58
N THR A 266 -38.73 9.39 -15.00
CA THR A 266 -39.40 9.32 -16.30
C THR A 266 -38.69 10.20 -17.32
N PHE A 267 -38.32 9.62 -18.46
CA PHE A 267 -37.77 10.33 -19.61
C PHE A 267 -38.71 10.20 -20.81
N SER A 268 -38.85 11.27 -21.58
CA SER A 268 -39.47 11.22 -22.91
C SER A 268 -38.52 10.59 -23.94
N VAL A 269 -39.05 10.01 -25.02
CA VAL A 269 -38.23 9.45 -26.12
C VAL A 269 -37.15 10.41 -26.60
N GLY A 270 -37.52 11.66 -26.91
CA GLY A 270 -36.57 12.63 -27.47
C GLY A 270 -35.42 12.97 -26.52
N GLN A 271 -35.58 12.79 -25.20
CA GLN A 271 -34.50 12.93 -24.23
C GLN A 271 -33.58 11.71 -24.17
N LEU A 272 -34.08 10.52 -24.50
CA LEU A 272 -33.26 9.30 -24.58
C LEU A 272 -32.54 9.20 -25.93
N GLU A 273 -33.19 9.61 -27.02
CA GLU A 273 -32.58 9.75 -28.35
C GLU A 273 -31.45 10.80 -28.31
N SER A 274 -31.68 11.99 -27.73
CA SER A 274 -30.65 13.04 -27.63
C SER A 274 -29.45 12.67 -26.75
N LYS A 275 -29.62 11.69 -25.85
CA LYS A 275 -28.56 11.13 -25.01
C LYS A 275 -27.90 9.88 -25.61
N GLY A 276 -28.31 9.43 -26.80
CA GLY A 276 -27.81 8.20 -27.43
C GLY A 276 -28.26 6.89 -26.75
N VAL A 277 -29.14 6.96 -25.75
CA VAL A 277 -29.66 5.78 -25.02
C VAL A 277 -30.64 4.99 -25.88
N VAL A 278 -31.43 5.67 -26.72
CA VAL A 278 -32.26 5.04 -27.76
C VAL A 278 -31.64 5.32 -29.12
N VAL A 279 -30.98 4.31 -29.70
CA VAL A 279 -30.30 4.41 -31.00
C VAL A 279 -31.24 4.09 -32.17
N ARG A 280 -32.16 3.12 -32.00
CA ARG A 280 -33.16 2.74 -33.01
C ARG A 280 -34.49 2.37 -32.35
N MET A 281 -35.59 2.78 -33.00
CA MET A 281 -36.94 2.32 -32.69
C MET A 281 -37.51 1.49 -33.84
N HIS A 282 -38.30 0.47 -33.50
CA HIS A 282 -38.89 -0.44 -34.47
C HIS A 282 -39.77 0.30 -35.50
N GLU A 283 -39.54 0.05 -36.79
CA GLU A 283 -40.06 0.88 -37.89
C GLU A 283 -41.59 1.02 -37.91
N LYS A 284 -42.31 -0.05 -37.56
CA LYS A 284 -43.78 -0.10 -37.43
C LYS A 284 -44.40 0.94 -36.46
N LEU A 285 -43.62 1.59 -35.59
CA LEU A 285 -44.11 2.70 -34.76
C LEU A 285 -44.26 3.98 -35.58
N ALA A 286 -45.49 4.51 -35.69
CA ALA A 286 -45.76 5.76 -36.40
C ALA A 286 -45.02 6.97 -35.77
N PRO A 287 -44.47 7.93 -36.55
CA PRO A 287 -43.75 9.09 -36.00
C PRO A 287 -44.59 9.94 -35.01
N LYS A 288 -45.92 9.98 -35.19
CA LYS A 288 -46.85 10.67 -34.30
C LYS A 288 -46.96 10.01 -32.92
N THR A 289 -46.87 8.68 -32.82
CA THR A 289 -46.93 7.97 -31.53
C THR A 289 -45.59 7.99 -30.79
N ARG A 290 -44.45 7.94 -31.52
CA ARG A 290 -43.10 8.00 -30.93
C ARG A 290 -42.92 9.23 -30.03
N LYS A 291 -43.42 10.40 -30.43
CA LYS A 291 -43.32 11.66 -29.65
C LYS A 291 -44.07 11.66 -28.31
N HIS A 292 -44.94 10.68 -28.06
CA HIS A 292 -45.76 10.59 -26.84
C HIS A 292 -45.42 9.38 -25.96
N LEU A 293 -44.32 8.69 -26.28
CA LEU A 293 -43.79 7.62 -25.45
C LEU A 293 -42.91 8.18 -24.32
N ASN A 294 -43.12 7.65 -23.13
CA ASN A 294 -42.36 7.94 -21.91
C ASN A 294 -41.81 6.63 -21.34
N PHE A 295 -40.58 6.67 -20.84
CA PHE A 295 -39.91 5.55 -20.18
C PHE A 295 -39.69 5.92 -18.72
N THR A 296 -40.34 5.19 -17.81
CA THR A 296 -40.12 5.32 -16.36
C THR A 296 -39.17 4.23 -15.91
N PHE A 297 -38.00 4.63 -15.44
CA PHE A 297 -37.00 3.75 -14.83
C PHE A 297 -37.24 3.76 -13.32
N SER A 298 -37.42 2.60 -12.72
CA SER A 298 -37.51 2.39 -11.28
C SER A 298 -36.36 1.48 -10.82
N MET A 299 -35.61 1.90 -9.80
CA MET A 299 -34.51 1.08 -9.28
C MET A 299 -35.07 -0.13 -8.51
N THR A 300 -34.60 -1.35 -8.76
CA THR A 300 -35.08 -2.56 -8.10
C THR A 300 -33.92 -3.51 -7.86
N GLY A 301 -33.49 -3.62 -6.60
CA GLY A 301 -32.26 -4.34 -6.25
C GLY A 301 -31.03 -3.70 -6.90
N GLU A 302 -30.23 -4.50 -7.61
CA GLU A 302 -29.06 -4.03 -8.38
C GLU A 302 -29.37 -3.65 -9.84
N GLY A 303 -30.64 -3.66 -10.25
CA GLY A 303 -31.07 -3.35 -11.61
C GLY A 303 -32.10 -2.23 -11.69
N PHE A 304 -32.60 -2.00 -12.91
CA PHE A 304 -33.71 -1.09 -13.18
C PHE A 304 -34.86 -1.84 -13.82
N ASN A 305 -36.09 -1.64 -13.33
CA ASN A 305 -37.29 -1.99 -14.06
C ASN A 305 -37.70 -0.77 -14.93
N VAL A 306 -38.04 -1.02 -16.19
CA VAL A 306 -38.34 0.01 -17.19
C VAL A 306 -39.74 -0.17 -17.74
N GLN A 307 -40.61 0.77 -17.41
CA GLN A 307 -42.00 0.82 -17.85
C GLN A 307 -42.16 1.83 -18.99
N VAL A 308 -42.67 1.37 -20.13
CA VAL A 308 -42.89 2.16 -21.35
C VAL A 308 -44.37 2.53 -21.45
N PHE A 309 -44.66 3.82 -21.34
CA PHE A 309 -46.01 4.36 -21.41
C PHE A 309 -46.25 5.13 -22.72
N LEU A 310 -47.45 4.98 -23.30
CA LEU A 310 -47.98 5.92 -24.30
C LEU A 310 -49.09 6.74 -23.63
N LYS A 311 -48.82 8.03 -23.38
CA LYS A 311 -49.65 8.87 -22.49
C LYS A 311 -49.78 8.26 -21.09
N THR A 312 -50.86 7.53 -20.83
CA THR A 312 -51.19 6.87 -19.55
C THR A 312 -51.25 5.34 -19.66
N THR A 313 -51.21 4.78 -20.88
CA THR A 313 -51.30 3.33 -21.10
C THR A 313 -49.92 2.70 -21.06
N LEU A 314 -49.71 1.73 -20.17
CA LEU A 314 -48.51 0.88 -20.17
C LEU A 314 -48.51 0.01 -21.42
N LEU A 315 -47.45 0.11 -22.23
CA LEU A 315 -47.26 -0.70 -23.45
C LEU A 315 -46.34 -1.90 -23.21
N LYS A 316 -45.31 -1.73 -22.39
CA LYS A 316 -44.32 -2.77 -22.11
C LYS A 316 -43.60 -2.48 -20.80
N GLU A 317 -43.21 -3.54 -20.11
CA GLU A 317 -42.36 -3.52 -18.94
C GLU A 317 -41.19 -4.49 -19.18
N PHE A 318 -39.98 -4.13 -18.75
CA PHE A 318 -38.80 -5.01 -18.83
C PHE A 318 -37.73 -4.61 -17.81
N GLY A 319 -37.02 -5.59 -17.27
CA GLY A 319 -35.85 -5.36 -16.43
C GLY A 319 -34.57 -5.14 -17.24
N ILE A 320 -33.70 -4.28 -16.73
CA ILE A 320 -32.29 -4.15 -17.09
C ILE A 320 -31.48 -4.63 -15.88
N SER A 321 -30.76 -5.74 -16.04
CA SER A 321 -29.90 -6.28 -14.98
C SER A 321 -28.56 -5.54 -14.91
N ARG A 322 -27.85 -5.71 -13.79
CA ARG A 322 -26.49 -5.17 -13.62
C ARG A 322 -25.51 -5.65 -14.69
N GLN A 323 -25.52 -6.95 -14.97
CA GLN A 323 -24.70 -7.56 -16.02
C GLN A 323 -24.95 -6.90 -17.38
N GLN A 324 -26.22 -6.64 -17.73
CA GLN A 324 -26.56 -5.94 -18.98
C GLN A 324 -26.10 -4.48 -19.02
N MET A 325 -25.89 -3.82 -17.87
CA MET A 325 -25.29 -2.48 -17.81
C MET A 325 -23.77 -2.53 -17.94
N GLU A 326 -23.13 -3.54 -17.35
CA GLU A 326 -21.68 -3.80 -17.46
C GLU A 326 -21.32 -4.21 -18.91
N ASP A 327 -22.15 -5.02 -19.58
CA ASP A 327 -22.03 -5.38 -21.00
C ASP A 327 -22.24 -4.18 -21.96
N LEU A 328 -22.83 -3.08 -21.48
CA LEU A 328 -23.04 -1.84 -22.24
C LEU A 328 -21.88 -0.83 -22.06
N GLU A 329 -20.90 -1.09 -21.18
CA GLU A 329 -19.65 -0.34 -21.16
C GLU A 329 -18.81 -0.68 -22.40
N VAL A 330 -19.06 0.05 -23.49
CA VAL A 330 -18.23 0.03 -24.70
C VAL A 330 -16.76 0.20 -24.28
N PRO A 331 -15.85 -0.70 -24.68
CA PRO A 331 -14.45 -0.55 -24.34
C PRO A 331 -13.94 0.77 -24.92
N SER A 332 -13.45 1.63 -24.03
CA SER A 332 -12.73 2.85 -24.43
C SER A 332 -11.63 2.47 -25.44
N PRO A 333 -11.44 3.25 -26.52
CA PRO A 333 -10.42 2.93 -27.54
C PRO A 333 -8.98 2.90 -26.99
N ALA A 334 -8.76 3.26 -25.72
CA ALA A 334 -7.50 3.12 -25.01
C ALA A 334 -7.12 1.68 -24.59
N THR A 335 -8.04 0.70 -24.59
CA THR A 335 -7.77 -0.68 -24.12
C THR A 335 -7.73 -1.76 -25.22
N ALA A 336 -7.94 -1.41 -26.49
CA ALA A 336 -8.01 -2.37 -27.59
C ALA A 336 -6.68 -3.02 -28.00
N THR A 337 -5.52 -2.50 -27.57
CA THR A 337 -4.20 -2.97 -28.02
C THR A 337 -3.63 -4.15 -27.21
N SER A 338 -4.30 -4.58 -26.13
CA SER A 338 -3.73 -5.51 -25.14
C SER A 338 -4.66 -6.66 -24.75
N ARG A 339 -5.10 -7.46 -25.73
CA ARG A 339 -5.54 -8.86 -25.50
C ARG A 339 -5.47 -9.70 -26.78
N ASN A 340 -4.61 -10.73 -26.70
CA ASN A 340 -4.61 -11.96 -27.48
C ASN A 340 -3.91 -11.96 -28.85
N ILE A 341 -2.61 -11.67 -28.78
CA ILE A 341 -1.55 -12.54 -29.30
C ILE A 341 -0.82 -13.05 -28.02
N GLU A 342 -0.61 -14.34 -27.74
CA GLU A 342 -0.95 -15.60 -28.43
C GLU A 342 -1.01 -16.76 -27.39
N THR A 343 -1.67 -17.90 -27.70
CA THR A 343 -1.32 -19.28 -27.28
C THR A 343 -2.37 -20.26 -27.81
N GLY A 344 -2.00 -21.20 -28.71
CA GLY A 344 -2.93 -22.23 -29.17
C GLY A 344 -2.78 -22.77 -30.60
N ALA A 345 -1.56 -22.93 -31.10
CA ALA A 345 -1.23 -23.93 -32.13
C ALA A 345 -0.23 -24.91 -31.48
N ASP A 346 -0.21 -26.22 -31.77
CA ASP A 346 -1.04 -27.03 -32.68
C ASP A 346 -1.17 -28.44 -32.08
N GLU A 347 -2.19 -29.22 -32.47
CA GLU A 347 -2.18 -30.67 -32.25
C GLU A 347 -1.32 -31.36 -33.32
N ARG A 348 -0.35 -32.18 -32.91
CA ARG A 348 0.10 -33.41 -33.61
C ARG A 348 1.02 -34.27 -32.75
#